data_AF-A0A7V5WNL5-F1
#
_entry.id   AF-A0A7V5WNL5-F1
#
_cell.length_a   1.000
_cell.length_b   1.000
_cell.length_c   1.000
_cell.angle_alpha   90.00
_cell.angle_beta   90.00
_cell.angle_gamma   90.00
#
_symmetry.space_group_name_H-M   'P 1'
#
loop_
_entity.id
_entity.type
_entity.pdbx_description
1 polymer ?
#
loop_
_entity_poly.entity_id
_entity_poly.type
_entity_poly.pdbx_seq_one_letter_code
_entity_poly.pdbx_strand_id
1 'polypeptide(L)'
;TLGADHKPTFETKIIFEGKEIAKAQGKTKRQAEHSAAEIAFGILQKQLAKPEADTEEFTGPWPMFPKILIKCLEIANEQQDKRASNRLEQIQANTLKLYKGLLENLGEVIEEE
;
A
#
# COMPACT_ATOMS: atom_id res chain seq x y z
N THR A 1 -21.96 11.18 50.57
CA THR A 1 -22.01 12.18 49.49
C THR A 1 -21.93 11.44 48.16
N LEU A 2 -23.06 11.08 47.56
CA LEU A 2 -23.07 10.47 46.22
C LEU A 2 -22.75 11.58 45.20
N GLY A 3 -21.67 11.44 44.44
CA GLY A 3 -21.20 12.53 43.58
C GLY A 3 -20.09 12.15 42.62
N ALA A 4 -20.33 11.17 41.75
CA ALA A 4 -19.58 10.94 40.52
C ALA A 4 -20.48 10.83 39.27
N ASP A 5 -21.80 10.98 39.44
CA ASP A 5 -22.81 10.60 38.43
C ASP A 5 -23.08 11.70 37.38
N HIS A 6 -22.56 12.92 37.58
CA HIS A 6 -22.85 14.09 36.72
C HIS A 6 -21.81 14.32 35.61
N LYS A 7 -20.86 13.38 35.41
CA LYS A 7 -19.83 13.46 34.36
C LYS A 7 -19.68 12.11 33.64
N PRO A 8 -20.60 11.77 32.72
CA PRO A 8 -20.49 10.53 31.97
C PRO A 8 -19.22 10.52 31.11
N THR A 9 -18.50 9.40 31.14
CA THR A 9 -17.37 9.14 30.24
C THR A 9 -17.82 8.09 29.25
N PHE A 10 -17.64 8.37 27.96
CA PHE A 10 -17.97 7.47 26.87
C PHE A 10 -16.69 6.86 26.34
N GLU A 11 -16.75 5.58 25.96
CA GLU A 11 -15.63 4.85 25.38
C GLU A 11 -16.06 4.23 24.06
N THR A 12 -15.21 4.37 23.04
CA THR A 12 -15.41 3.78 21.73
C THR A 12 -14.19 2.94 21.35
N LYS A 13 -14.47 1.75 20.82
CA LYS A 13 -13.49 0.79 20.30
C LYS A 13 -13.72 0.58 18.81
N ILE A 14 -12.64 0.51 18.03
CA ILE A 14 -12.68 0.22 16.60
C ILE A 14 -12.04 -1.14 16.38
N ILE A 15 -12.81 -2.04 15.77
CA ILE A 15 -12.38 -3.39 15.40
C ILE A 15 -12.22 -3.41 13.89
N PHE A 16 -11.04 -3.79 13.42
CA PHE A 16 -10.71 -3.97 12.01
C PHE A 16 -10.07 -5.35 11.85
N GLU A 17 -10.56 -6.15 10.89
CA GLU A 17 -10.11 -7.54 10.67
C GLU A 17 -10.17 -8.43 11.93
N GLY A 18 -11.21 -8.24 12.75
CA GLY A 18 -11.38 -9.00 13.99
C GLY A 18 -10.40 -8.62 15.12
N LYS A 19 -9.56 -7.61 14.93
CA LYS A 19 -8.65 -7.07 15.95
C LYS A 19 -9.07 -5.67 16.38
N GLU A 20 -9.05 -5.41 17.69
CA GLU A 20 -9.22 -4.05 18.22
C GLU A 20 -7.97 -3.24 17.85
N ILE A 21 -8.13 -2.27 16.95
CA ILE A 21 -7.02 -1.44 16.46
C ILE A 21 -6.93 -0.10 17.19
N ALA A 22 -8.04 0.40 17.73
CA ALA A 22 -8.04 1.67 18.46
C ALA A 22 -9.15 1.71 19.52
N LYS A 23 -8.88 2.47 20.59
CA LYS A 23 -9.78 2.71 21.72
C LYS A 23 -9.59 4.13 22.21
N ALA A 24 -10.68 4.88 22.40
CA ALA A 24 -10.61 6.22 22.96
C ALA A 24 -11.81 6.53 23.86
N GLN A 25 -11.60 7.47 24.78
CA GLN A 25 -12.63 7.96 25.68
C GLN A 25 -12.93 9.44 25.42
N GLY A 26 -14.17 9.86 25.69
CA GLY A 26 -14.63 11.22 25.49
C GLY A 26 -15.75 11.60 26.45
N LYS A 27 -15.99 12.91 26.57
CA LYS A 27 -17.09 13.45 27.40
C LYS A 27 -18.46 13.28 26.73
N THR A 28 -18.46 12.99 25.43
CA THR A 28 -19.63 12.65 24.63
C THR A 28 -19.32 11.45 23.73
N LYS A 29 -20.36 10.72 23.29
CA LYS A 29 -20.20 9.61 22.33
C LYS A 29 -19.44 10.03 21.08
N ARG A 30 -19.82 11.18 20.50
CA ARG A 30 -19.20 11.75 19.31
C ARG A 30 -17.72 12.06 19.50
N GLN A 31 -17.33 12.55 20.68
CA GLN A 31 -15.92 12.81 20.99
C GLN A 31 -15.12 11.51 21.09
N ALA A 32 -15.65 10.50 21.79
CA ALA A 32 -14.99 9.20 21.91
C ALA A 32 -14.83 8.52 20.54
N GLU A 33 -15.85 8.58 19.70
CA GLU A 33 -15.81 8.07 18.32
C GLU A 33 -14.78 8.78 17.45
N HIS A 34 -14.78 10.12 17.44
CA HIS A 34 -13.84 10.89 16.63
C HIS A 34 -12.39 10.60 17.02
N SER A 35 -12.09 10.61 18.33
CA SER A 35 -10.75 10.32 18.82
C SER A 35 -10.33 8.88 18.52
N ALA A 36 -11.23 7.90 18.63
CA ALA A 36 -10.93 6.52 18.26
C ALA A 36 -10.63 6.40 16.76
N ALA A 37 -11.39 7.10 15.92
CA ALA A 37 -11.23 7.10 14.46
C ALA A 37 -9.90 7.74 14.02
N GLU A 38 -9.50 8.85 14.63
CA GLU A 38 -8.20 9.49 14.37
C GLU A 38 -7.03 8.54 14.69
N ILE A 39 -7.10 7.84 15.81
CA ILE A 39 -6.08 6.87 16.23
C ILE A 39 -6.05 5.68 15.24
N ALA A 40 -7.21 5.11 14.90
CA ALA A 40 -7.31 4.02 13.95
C ALA A 40 -6.74 4.39 12.58
N PHE A 41 -7.06 5.59 12.09
CA PHE A 41 -6.56 6.07 10.80
C PHE A 41 -5.04 6.24 10.80
N GLY A 42 -4.46 6.79 11.87
CA GLY A 42 -3.00 6.91 11.99
C GLY A 42 -2.29 5.56 12.01
N ILE A 43 -2.90 4.53 12.62
CA ILE A 43 -2.37 3.16 12.63
C ILE A 43 -2.42 2.54 11.23
N LEU A 44 -3.58 2.64 10.57
CA LEU A 44 -3.77 2.10 9.22
C LEU A 44 -2.86 2.78 8.20
N GLN A 45 -2.68 4.10 8.27
CA GLN A 45 -1.72 4.80 7.41
C GLN A 45 -0.30 4.30 7.59
N LYS A 46 0.15 4.05 8.83
CA LYS A 46 1.50 3.53 9.07
C LYS A 46 1.67 2.11 8.53
N GLN A 47 0.62 1.29 8.57
CA GLN A 47 0.63 -0.04 7.98
C GLN A 47 0.71 0.03 6.45
N LEU A 48 -0.09 0.91 5.83
CA LEU A 48 -0.07 1.13 4.37
C LEU A 48 1.22 1.81 3.88
N ALA A 49 1.81 2.69 4.72
CA ALA A 49 3.05 3.40 4.42
C ALA A 49 4.30 2.60 4.76
N LYS A 50 4.16 1.42 5.39
CA LYS A 50 5.23 0.43 5.40
C LYS A 50 5.15 -0.22 4.02
N PRO A 51 6.03 0.11 3.07
CA PRO A 51 6.25 -0.82 1.99
C PRO A 51 6.79 -2.07 2.68
N GLU A 52 5.93 -3.06 2.89
CA GLU A 52 6.32 -4.45 2.71
C GLU A 52 6.65 -4.60 1.22
N ALA A 53 7.67 -3.87 0.77
CA ALA A 53 8.56 -4.40 -0.22
C ALA A 53 9.17 -5.56 0.55
N ASP A 54 8.70 -6.75 0.23
CA ASP A 54 9.53 -7.94 0.31
C ASP A 54 10.92 -7.50 -0.15
N THR A 55 11.83 -7.30 0.80
CA THR A 55 13.26 -7.28 0.52
C THR A 55 13.68 -8.73 0.30
N GLU A 56 12.92 -9.45 -0.51
CA GLU A 56 13.48 -10.52 -1.30
C GLU A 56 14.40 -9.79 -2.27
N GLU A 57 15.69 -9.82 -1.97
CA GLU A 57 16.71 -9.45 -2.95
C GLU A 57 16.35 -10.19 -4.23
N PHE A 58 16.00 -9.44 -5.28
CA PHE A 58 15.55 -9.99 -6.55
C PHE A 58 16.63 -10.94 -7.09
N THR A 59 16.47 -12.24 -6.84
CA THR A 59 17.34 -13.32 -7.33
C THR A 59 16.97 -13.72 -8.76
N GLY A 60 16.61 -12.74 -9.57
CA GLY A 60 16.37 -12.94 -11.00
C GLY A 60 17.69 -12.92 -11.78
N PRO A 61 17.74 -13.56 -12.96
CA PRO A 61 18.91 -13.49 -13.84
C PRO A 61 19.11 -12.10 -14.47
N TRP A 62 18.14 -11.20 -14.27
CA TRP A 62 18.16 -9.85 -14.79
C TRP A 62 18.62 -8.92 -13.66
N PRO A 63 19.51 -7.96 -13.90
CA PRO A 63 19.77 -6.92 -12.92
C PRO A 63 18.48 -6.12 -12.67
N MET A 64 18.26 -5.61 -11.46
CA MET A 64 17.13 -4.73 -11.14
C MET A 64 17.60 -3.29 -11.19
N PHE A 65 17.20 -2.53 -12.22
CA PHE A 65 17.46 -1.09 -12.34
C PHE A 65 16.19 -0.28 -12.07
N PRO A 66 15.96 0.21 -10.82
CA PRO A 66 14.66 0.76 -10.42
C PRO A 66 14.20 1.93 -11.29
N LYS A 67 15.13 2.82 -11.66
CA LYS A 67 14.83 3.99 -12.49
C LYS A 67 14.33 3.61 -13.88
N ILE A 68 14.93 2.58 -14.49
CA ILE A 68 14.56 2.10 -15.83
C ILE A 68 13.22 1.38 -15.76
N LEU A 69 13.02 0.52 -14.75
CA LEU A 69 11.74 -0.17 -14.55
C LEU A 69 10.60 0.82 -14.33
N ILE A 70 10.80 1.85 -13.51
CA ILE A 70 9.81 2.92 -13.29
C ILE A 70 9.44 3.58 -14.62
N LYS A 71 10.42 3.91 -15.46
CA LYS A 71 10.17 4.51 -16.78
C LYS A 71 9.41 3.56 -17.71
N CYS A 72 9.75 2.27 -17.72
CA CYS A 72 9.02 1.27 -18.50
C CYS A 72 7.57 1.10 -18.01
N LEU A 73 7.35 1.18 -16.70
CA LEU A 73 6.02 1.12 -16.08
C LEU A 73 5.17 2.35 -16.44
N GLU A 74 5.75 3.54 -16.38
CA GLU A 74 5.10 4.79 -16.81
C GLU A 74 4.65 4.70 -18.27
N ILE A 75 5.55 4.32 -19.17
CA ILE A 75 5.25 4.16 -20.60
C ILE A 75 4.15 3.11 -20.83
N ALA A 76 4.25 1.96 -20.18
CA ALA A 76 3.24 0.90 -20.30
C ALA A 76 1.86 1.37 -19.82
N ASN A 77 1.80 2.12 -18.72
CA ASN A 77 0.57 2.65 -18.15
C ASN A 77 -0.08 3.72 -19.05
N GLU A 78 0.72 4.54 -19.75
CA GLU A 78 0.22 5.53 -20.72
C GLU A 78 -0.40 4.89 -21.96
N GLN A 79 0.10 3.72 -22.37
CA GLN A 79 -0.36 3.01 -23.57
C GLN A 79 -1.65 2.20 -23.38
N GLN A 80 -2.11 1.98 -22.14
CA GLN A 80 -3.29 1.16 -21.86
C GLN A 80 -4.58 1.95 -21.69
N ASP A 81 -5.70 1.35 -22.12
CA ASP A 81 -7.03 1.88 -21.81
C ASP A 81 -7.30 1.78 -20.30
N LYS A 82 -7.67 2.91 -19.70
CA LYS A 82 -7.97 3.03 -18.27
C LYS A 82 -9.19 2.24 -17.84
N ARG A 83 -10.08 1.89 -18.78
CA ARG A 83 -11.34 1.18 -18.51
C ARG A 83 -11.27 -0.33 -18.69
N ALA A 84 -10.14 -0.86 -19.20
CA ALA A 84 -10.00 -2.30 -19.42
C ALA A 84 -9.97 -3.06 -18.09
N SER A 85 -10.71 -4.17 -18.01
CA SER A 85 -10.76 -5.03 -16.83
C SER A 85 -9.44 -5.75 -16.56
N ASN A 86 -8.68 -6.08 -17.61
CA ASN A 86 -7.37 -6.72 -17.57
C ASN A 86 -6.19 -5.73 -17.66
N ARG A 87 -6.43 -4.44 -17.37
CA ARG A 87 -5.42 -3.38 -17.50
C ARG A 87 -4.14 -3.67 -16.72
N LEU A 88 -4.25 -4.21 -15.51
CA LEU A 88 -3.07 -4.50 -14.68
C LEU A 88 -2.18 -5.57 -15.32
N GLU A 89 -2.77 -6.65 -15.83
CA GLU A 89 -2.04 -7.72 -16.52
C GLU A 89 -1.35 -7.17 -17.79
N GLN A 90 -2.03 -6.32 -18.55
CA GLN A 90 -1.48 -5.68 -19.74
C GLN A 90 -0.31 -4.75 -19.41
N ILE A 91 -0.43 -3.95 -18.35
CA ILE A 91 0.66 -3.07 -17.88
C ILE A 91 1.86 -3.93 -17.51
N GLN A 92 1.68 -4.98 -16.71
CA GLN A 92 2.77 -5.87 -16.29
C GLN A 92 3.48 -6.53 -17.49
N ALA A 93 2.72 -7.10 -18.42
CA ALA A 93 3.27 -7.76 -19.60
C ALA A 93 4.05 -6.78 -20.49
N ASN A 94 3.53 -5.57 -20.68
CA ASN A 94 4.19 -4.55 -21.51
C ASN A 94 5.42 -3.97 -20.83
N THR A 95 5.38 -3.72 -19.52
CA THR A 95 6.55 -3.28 -18.75
C THR A 95 7.68 -4.30 -18.84
N LEU A 96 7.38 -5.59 -18.67
CA LEU A 96 8.37 -6.67 -18.80
C LEU A 96 8.98 -6.68 -20.20
N LYS A 97 8.15 -6.60 -21.24
CA LYS A 97 8.63 -6.60 -22.64
C LYS A 97 9.56 -5.41 -22.93
N LEU A 98 9.19 -4.21 -22.48
CA LEU A 98 10.02 -3.01 -22.65
C LEU A 98 11.34 -3.12 -21.88
N TYR A 99 11.28 -3.64 -20.65
CA TYR A 99 12.46 -3.83 -19.81
C TYR A 99 13.46 -4.80 -20.42
N LYS A 100 12.99 -5.97 -20.87
CA LYS A 100 13.84 -6.97 -21.53
C LYS A 100 14.48 -6.42 -22.79
N GLY A 101 13.69 -5.80 -23.66
CA GLY A 101 14.21 -5.23 -24.91
C GLY A 101 15.25 -4.14 -24.68
N LEU A 102 15.14 -3.34 -23.60
CA LEU A 102 16.18 -2.36 -23.25
C LEU A 102 17.48 -3.04 -22.81
N LEU A 103 17.40 -4.10 -22.00
CA LEU A 103 18.58 -4.82 -21.52
C LEU A 103 19.29 -5.61 -22.63
N GLU A 104 18.51 -6.21 -23.54
CA GLU A 104 19.04 -6.85 -24.76
C GLU A 104 19.80 -5.83 -25.63
N ASN A 105 19.22 -4.63 -25.84
CA ASN A 105 19.86 -3.56 -26.61
C ASN A 105 21.14 -3.03 -25.97
N LEU A 106 21.26 -3.11 -24.63
CA LEU A 106 22.46 -2.71 -23.90
C LEU A 106 23.55 -3.78 -23.91
N GLY A 107 23.27 -4.98 -24.46
CA GLY A 107 24.22 -6.09 -24.53
C GLY A 107 24.52 -6.72 -23.16
N GLU A 108 23.70 -6.45 -22.14
CA GLU A 108 23.91 -6.91 -20.76
C GLU A 108 23.23 -8.25 -20.46
N VAL A 109 22.57 -8.88 -21.44
CA VAL A 109 21.84 -10.15 -21.26
C VAL A 109 22.50 -11.25 -22.09
N ILE A 110 23.13 -12.20 -21.40
CA ILE A 110 23.50 -13.50 -21.98
C ILE A 110 22.33 -14.44 -21.63
N GLU A 111 21.52 -14.80 -22.62
CA GLU A 111 20.58 -15.91 -22.46
C GLU A 111 21.39 -17.20 -22.55
N GLU A 112 21.57 -17.90 -21.43
CA GLU A 112 22.14 -19.26 -21.45
C GLU A 112 21.09 -20.23 -22.03
N GLU A 113 21.48 -20.96 -23.10
CA GLU A 113 20.68 -21.97 -23.83
C GLU A 113 20.28 -23.19 -22.98
#